data_AF-A0A7V1CK65-F1
#
_entry.id   AF-A0A7V1CK65-F1
#
_cell.length_a   1.000
_cell.length_b   1.000
_cell.length_c   1.000
_cell.angle_alpha   90.00
_cell.angle_beta   90.00
_cell.angle_gamma   90.00
#
_symmetry.space_group_name_H-M   'P 1'
#
loop_
_entity.id
_entity.type
_entity.pdbx_description
1 polymer ?
#
loop_
_entity_poly.entity_id
_entity_poly.type
_entity_poly.pdbx_seq_one_letter_code
_entity_poly.pdbx_strand_id
1 'polypeptide(L)'
;MAKTVESKKAETTEDKFKVKKRDDYAEVDPTLPYEKLNHDIAEAMRPFTLAWKIALAIGVTILIAGAVTFYMQTRIGLGLWGTGESVHWGLDLPTFVFFIGLSHSGTLISAILLFTGSNWRRPIYRCAEAMTFFSLLAVQVILMMHVGKPWRFFYMLPYPNYRTLWTNFRSAL
;
A
#
# COMPACT_ATOMS: atom_id res chain seq x y z
N MET A 1 32.57 0.75 54.35
CA MET A 1 33.00 0.70 52.93
C MET A 1 32.01 0.01 51.98
N ALA A 2 31.15 -0.91 52.43
CA ALA A 2 30.20 -1.61 51.54
C ALA A 2 29.04 -0.72 51.01
N LYS A 3 28.54 0.23 51.82
CA LYS A 3 27.41 1.10 51.43
C LYS A 3 27.72 2.08 50.28
N THR A 4 28.97 2.46 50.09
CA THR A 4 29.39 3.38 49.00
C THR A 4 29.47 2.69 47.65
N VAL A 5 29.65 1.36 47.62
CA VAL A 5 29.73 0.58 46.37
C VAL A 5 28.33 0.27 45.83
N GLU A 6 27.35 0.01 46.70
CA GLU A 6 25.95 -0.19 46.30
C GLU A 6 25.31 1.09 45.76
N SER A 7 25.56 2.24 46.39
CA SER A 7 25.08 3.55 45.92
C SER A 7 25.59 3.87 44.51
N LYS A 8 26.88 3.60 44.25
CA LYS A 8 27.47 3.86 42.93
C LYS A 8 26.96 2.92 41.84
N LYS A 9 26.59 1.68 42.22
CA LYS A 9 26.01 0.67 41.32
C LYS A 9 24.55 1.00 40.97
N ALA A 10 23.78 1.53 41.92
CA ALA A 10 22.42 2.00 41.69
C ALA A 10 22.37 3.18 40.70
N GLU A 11 23.29 4.14 40.85
CA GLU A 11 23.40 5.31 39.97
C GLU A 11 23.82 4.93 38.53
N THR A 12 24.66 3.91 38.37
CA THR A 12 25.04 3.40 37.02
C THR A 12 23.97 2.54 36.36
N THR A 13 23.03 1.97 37.11
CA THR A 13 21.86 1.28 36.54
C THR A 13 20.74 2.22 36.12
N GLU A 14 20.53 3.34 36.83
CA GLU A 14 19.54 4.35 36.44
C GLU A 14 19.93 5.07 35.14
N ASP A 15 21.22 5.32 34.92
CA ASP A 15 21.70 5.97 33.69
C ASP A 15 21.58 5.05 32.45
N LYS A 16 21.57 3.73 32.67
CA LYS A 16 21.32 2.73 31.60
C LYS A 16 19.84 2.56 31.25
N PHE A 17 18.94 3.06 32.10
CA PHE A 17 17.50 3.04 31.88
C PHE A 17 16.93 4.47 31.81
N LYS A 18 17.68 5.41 31.20
CA LYS A 18 17.05 6.62 30.66
C LYS A 18 16.12 6.20 29.53
N VAL A 19 14.86 5.96 29.89
CA VAL A 19 13.75 5.94 28.95
C VAL A 19 13.77 7.29 28.26
N LYS A 20 14.30 7.30 27.03
CA LYS A 20 14.35 8.47 26.15
C LYS A 20 12.94 9.04 26.09
N LYS A 21 12.80 10.34 26.36
CA LYS A 21 11.50 10.97 26.64
C LYS A 21 10.60 10.73 25.43
N ARG A 22 9.31 10.46 25.62
CA ARG A 22 8.36 10.18 24.52
C ARG A 22 8.36 11.26 23.42
N ASP A 23 8.84 12.44 23.77
CA ASP A 23 8.94 13.63 22.92
C ASP A 23 10.15 13.57 21.96
N ASP A 24 11.19 12.78 22.29
CA ASP A 24 12.46 12.69 21.55
C ASP A 24 12.38 11.86 20.25
N TYR A 25 11.27 11.16 20.00
CA TYR A 25 11.11 10.26 18.84
C TYR A 25 10.38 10.91 17.66
N ALA A 26 9.89 12.14 17.84
CA ALA A 26 8.84 12.72 17.00
C ALA A 26 9.14 14.13 16.48
N GLU A 27 10.11 14.82 17.08
CA GLU A 27 10.41 16.20 16.72
C GLU A 27 11.42 16.19 15.57
N VAL A 28 10.94 16.55 14.37
CA VAL A 28 11.83 17.06 13.32
C VAL A 28 12.65 18.15 13.99
N ASP A 29 13.95 17.93 14.18
CA ASP A 29 14.82 18.86 14.89
C ASP A 29 14.53 20.28 14.39
N PRO A 30 13.92 21.15 15.21
CA PRO A 30 13.44 22.45 14.76
C PRO A 30 14.60 23.38 14.36
N THR A 31 15.85 22.96 14.62
CA THR A 31 17.07 23.65 14.21
C THR A 31 17.58 23.22 12.83
N LEU A 32 17.02 22.15 12.22
CA LEU A 32 17.38 21.73 10.87
C LEU A 32 16.93 22.80 9.86
N PRO A 33 17.86 23.41 9.09
CA PRO A 33 17.50 24.32 8.03
C PRO A 33 16.62 23.58 7.00
N TYR A 34 15.54 24.23 6.53
CA TYR A 34 14.69 23.71 5.45
C TYR A 34 15.51 23.29 4.21
N GLU A 35 16.64 23.95 3.99
CA GLU A 35 17.61 23.61 2.94
C GLU A 35 18.17 22.19 3.08
N LYS A 36 18.53 21.76 4.30
CA LYS A 36 19.03 20.38 4.54
C LYS A 36 17.93 19.34 4.32
N LEU A 37 16.71 19.61 4.82
CA LEU A 37 15.57 18.72 4.60
C LEU A 37 15.27 18.55 3.10
N ASN A 38 15.27 19.64 2.35
CA ASN A 38 15.07 19.60 0.90
C ASN A 38 16.21 18.86 0.19
N HIS A 39 17.45 19.08 0.61
CA HIS A 39 18.60 18.36 0.07
C HIS A 39 18.50 16.85 0.35
N ASP A 40 18.12 16.44 1.56
CA ASP A 40 18.00 15.02 1.94
C ASP A 40 16.85 14.32 1.18
N ILE A 41 15.71 15.00 1.00
CA ILE A 41 14.60 14.48 0.18
C ILE A 41 14.99 14.43 -1.30
N ALA A 42 15.71 15.44 -1.80
CA ALA A 42 16.21 15.46 -3.16
C ALA A 42 17.29 14.39 -3.39
N GLU A 43 18.07 14.08 -2.37
CA GLU A 43 19.05 12.99 -2.38
C GLU A 43 18.36 11.63 -2.44
N ALA A 44 17.20 11.44 -1.81
CA ALA A 44 16.39 10.24 -2.02
C ALA A 44 15.88 10.10 -3.48
N MET A 45 15.87 11.18 -4.27
CA MET A 45 15.54 11.19 -5.70
C MET A 45 16.78 11.05 -6.61
N ARG A 46 18.00 11.00 -6.06
CA ARG A 46 19.24 10.83 -6.85
C ARG A 46 19.25 9.49 -7.61
N PRO A 47 20.01 9.40 -8.72
CA PRO A 47 19.84 8.36 -9.71
C PRO A 47 20.08 6.94 -9.18
N PHE A 48 19.38 6.03 -9.84
CA PHE A 48 19.14 4.64 -9.45
C PHE A 48 20.39 3.85 -9.11
N THR A 49 20.48 3.43 -7.84
CA THR A 49 21.39 2.38 -7.40
C THR A 49 21.14 1.10 -8.20
N LEU A 50 22.16 0.25 -8.33
CA LEU A 50 22.03 -1.03 -9.03
C LEU A 50 20.91 -1.90 -8.44
N ALA A 51 20.75 -1.87 -7.11
CA ALA A 51 19.65 -2.53 -6.41
C ALA A 51 18.27 -2.02 -6.85
N TRP A 52 18.09 -0.70 -6.99
CA TRP A 52 16.83 -0.14 -7.48
C TRP A 52 16.52 -0.59 -8.91
N LYS A 53 17.53 -0.60 -9.80
CA LYS A 53 17.36 -1.04 -11.19
C LYS A 53 16.95 -2.51 -11.27
N ILE A 54 17.55 -3.36 -10.44
CA ILE A 54 17.19 -4.78 -10.35
C ILE A 54 15.75 -4.94 -9.85
N ALA A 55 15.39 -4.24 -8.77
CA ALA A 55 14.02 -4.28 -8.23
C ALA A 55 12.98 -3.83 -9.28
N LEU A 56 13.28 -2.75 -10.01
CA LEU A 56 12.43 -2.28 -11.11
C LEU A 56 12.34 -3.32 -12.24
N ALA A 57 13.47 -3.91 -12.67
CA ALA A 57 13.48 -4.92 -13.72
C ALA A 57 12.65 -6.16 -13.35
N ILE A 58 12.73 -6.61 -12.09
CA ILE A 58 11.89 -7.71 -11.57
C ILE A 58 10.41 -7.30 -11.60
N GLY A 59 10.07 -6.11 -11.10
CA GLY A 59 8.70 -5.61 -11.10
C GLY A 59 8.09 -5.51 -12.51
N VAL A 60 8.85 -4.97 -13.46
CA VAL A 60 8.44 -4.87 -14.88
C VAL A 60 8.28 -6.25 -15.51
N THR A 61 9.17 -7.20 -15.20
CA THR A 61 9.08 -8.57 -15.72
C THR A 61 7.82 -9.26 -15.21
N ILE A 62 7.49 -9.13 -13.93
CA ILE A 62 6.24 -9.66 -13.35
C ILE A 62 5.01 -9.01 -13.99
N LEU A 63 5.05 -7.69 -14.22
CA LEU A 63 3.95 -6.99 -14.89
C LEU A 63 3.75 -7.46 -16.33
N ILE A 64 4.83 -7.67 -17.09
CA ILE A 64 4.76 -8.20 -18.46
C ILE A 64 4.19 -9.62 -18.44
N ALA A 65 4.66 -10.47 -17.53
CA ALA A 65 4.12 -11.82 -17.37
C ALA A 65 2.61 -11.79 -17.05
N GLY A 66 2.17 -10.89 -16.17
CA GLY A 66 0.76 -10.67 -15.86
C GLY A 66 -0.07 -10.15 -17.05
N ALA A 67 0.51 -9.30 -17.90
CA ALA A 67 -0.15 -8.83 -19.11
C ALA A 67 -0.31 -9.95 -20.16
N VAL A 68 0.71 -10.82 -20.28
CA VAL A 68 0.66 -12.00 -21.17
C VAL A 68 -0.40 -12.99 -20.67
N THR A 69 -0.45 -13.29 -19.38
CA THR A 69 -1.49 -14.19 -18.83
C THR A 69 -2.89 -13.61 -19.01
N PHE A 70 -3.08 -12.30 -18.81
CA PHE A 70 -4.35 -11.64 -19.10
C PHE A 70 -4.74 -11.74 -20.57
N TYR A 71 -3.80 -11.51 -21.49
CA TYR A 71 -4.04 -11.68 -22.92
C TYR A 71 -4.46 -13.11 -23.25
N MET A 72 -3.75 -14.12 -22.74
CA MET A 72 -4.10 -15.53 -22.93
C MET A 72 -5.49 -15.85 -22.38
N GLN A 73 -5.82 -15.34 -21.19
CA GLN A 73 -7.13 -15.51 -20.58
C GLN A 73 -8.25 -14.91 -21.44
N THR A 74 -8.05 -13.73 -22.03
CA THR A 74 -9.07 -13.13 -22.91
C THR A 74 -9.35 -13.95 -24.18
N ARG A 75 -8.40 -14.81 -24.60
CA ARG A 75 -8.52 -15.66 -25.78
C ARG A 75 -9.06 -17.06 -25.47
N ILE A 76 -8.61 -17.67 -24.38
CA ILE A 76 -8.95 -19.04 -23.98
C ILE A 76 -10.21 -19.08 -23.10
N GLY A 77 -10.45 -18.02 -22.32
CA GLY A 77 -11.56 -17.89 -21.37
C GLY A 77 -11.12 -18.02 -19.91
N LEU A 78 -12.08 -17.83 -19.00
CA LEU A 78 -11.86 -17.87 -17.54
C LEU A 78 -11.45 -19.25 -17.01
N GLY A 79 -11.72 -20.33 -17.74
CA GLY A 79 -11.34 -21.69 -17.34
C GLY A 79 -9.82 -21.92 -17.19
N LEU A 80 -8.98 -21.02 -17.72
CA LEU A 80 -7.53 -21.04 -17.51
C LEU A 80 -7.15 -20.93 -16.01
N TRP A 81 -8.04 -20.39 -15.19
CA TRP A 81 -7.82 -20.17 -13.76
C TRP A 81 -8.05 -21.42 -12.90
N GLY A 82 -8.51 -22.52 -13.51
CA GLY A 82 -8.88 -23.73 -12.79
C GLY A 82 -10.19 -23.60 -12.01
N THR A 83 -10.95 -22.53 -12.23
CA THR A 83 -12.32 -22.39 -11.74
C THR A 83 -13.27 -23.21 -12.60
N GLY A 84 -14.24 -23.85 -11.96
CA GLY A 84 -15.23 -24.71 -12.62
C GLY A 84 -16.63 -24.42 -12.10
N GLU A 85 -17.62 -25.16 -12.61
CA GLU A 85 -19.04 -24.98 -12.24
C GLU A 85 -19.31 -25.09 -10.73
N SER A 86 -18.46 -25.80 -9.97
CA SER A 86 -18.61 -25.91 -8.52
C SER A 86 -17.97 -24.74 -7.75
N VAL A 87 -16.92 -24.12 -8.31
CA VAL A 87 -16.15 -23.03 -7.69
C VAL A 87 -15.84 -22.00 -8.76
N HIS A 88 -16.73 -21.02 -8.88
CA HIS A 88 -16.64 -19.97 -9.88
C HIS A 88 -15.61 -18.88 -9.52
N TRP A 89 -15.39 -18.68 -8.21
CA TRP A 89 -14.50 -17.65 -7.68
C TRP A 89 -13.32 -18.34 -7.01
N GLY A 90 -12.15 -18.19 -7.62
CA GLY A 90 -10.92 -18.86 -7.22
C GLY A 90 -10.05 -17.94 -6.37
N LEU A 91 -8.78 -17.82 -6.76
CA LEU A 91 -7.81 -16.97 -6.06
C LEU A 91 -7.95 -15.47 -6.39
N ASP A 92 -8.73 -15.09 -7.41
CA ASP A 92 -9.08 -13.69 -7.69
C ASP A 92 -9.70 -13.01 -6.49
N LEU A 93 -10.77 -13.59 -5.93
CA LEU A 93 -11.58 -12.91 -4.93
C LEU A 93 -10.83 -12.72 -3.60
N PRO A 94 -10.14 -13.73 -3.03
CA PRO A 94 -9.30 -13.54 -1.85
C PRO A 94 -8.18 -12.53 -2.09
N THR A 95 -7.58 -12.52 -3.29
CA THR A 95 -6.51 -11.58 -3.63
C THR A 95 -7.05 -10.15 -3.77
N PHE A 96 -8.23 -9.98 -4.36
CA PHE A 96 -8.95 -8.70 -4.41
C PHE A 96 -9.24 -8.17 -3.00
N VAL A 97 -9.80 -9.00 -2.11
CA VAL A 97 -10.11 -8.61 -0.72
C VAL A 97 -8.82 -8.29 0.06
N PHE A 98 -7.74 -9.01 -0.19
CA PHE A 98 -6.45 -8.73 0.42
C PHE A 98 -5.94 -7.32 0.05
N PHE A 99 -5.89 -6.98 -1.24
CA PHE A 99 -5.40 -5.67 -1.68
C PHE A 99 -6.34 -4.52 -1.30
N ILE A 100 -7.66 -4.73 -1.29
CA ILE A 100 -8.58 -3.69 -0.81
C ILE A 100 -8.44 -3.46 0.71
N GLY A 101 -8.14 -4.51 1.47
CA GLY A 101 -7.77 -4.42 2.88
C GLY A 101 -6.50 -3.60 3.11
N LEU A 102 -5.46 -3.82 2.30
CA LEU A 102 -4.24 -2.99 2.33
C LEU A 102 -4.54 -1.52 2.03
N SER A 103 -5.37 -1.24 1.02
CA SER A 103 -5.79 0.13 0.71
C SER A 103 -6.53 0.79 1.88
N HIS A 104 -7.44 0.07 2.54
CA HIS A 104 -8.21 0.65 3.63
C HIS A 104 -7.33 0.96 4.85
N SER A 105 -6.37 0.06 5.16
CA SER A 105 -5.39 0.27 6.23
C SER A 105 -4.60 1.57 6.05
N GLY A 106 -4.15 1.88 4.83
CA GLY A 106 -3.43 3.13 4.56
C GLY A 106 -4.29 4.39 4.75
N THR A 107 -5.57 4.35 4.36
CA THR A 107 -6.50 5.46 4.62
C THR A 107 -6.83 5.61 6.11
N LEU A 108 -6.98 4.50 6.82
CA LEU A 108 -7.28 4.47 8.25
C LEU A 108 -6.13 5.06 9.06
N ILE A 109 -4.89 4.64 8.77
CA ILE A 109 -3.68 5.19 9.43
C ILE A 109 -3.61 6.70 9.22
N SER A 110 -3.88 7.17 7.99
CA SER A 110 -3.84 8.59 7.67
C SER A 110 -4.92 9.38 8.44
N ALA A 111 -6.14 8.87 8.46
CA ALA A 111 -7.25 9.49 9.19
C ALA A 111 -7.02 9.52 10.71
N ILE A 112 -6.55 8.41 11.29
CA ILE A 112 -6.29 8.31 12.74
C ILE A 112 -5.14 9.22 13.17
N LEU A 113 -4.05 9.29 12.40
CA LEU A 113 -2.94 10.20 12.68
C LEU A 113 -3.35 11.67 12.56
N LEU A 114 -4.32 11.97 11.70
CA LEU A 114 -4.88 13.31 11.59
C LEU A 114 -5.74 13.64 12.81
N PHE A 115 -6.63 12.71 13.18
CA PHE A 115 -7.53 12.85 14.32
C PHE A 115 -6.78 13.00 15.65
N THR A 116 -5.70 12.23 15.84
CA THR A 116 -4.88 12.28 17.06
C THR A 116 -3.95 13.50 17.13
N GLY A 117 -3.91 14.34 16.08
CA GLY A 117 -3.17 15.60 16.08
C GLY A 117 -1.65 15.47 16.26
N SER A 118 -1.08 14.27 16.14
CA SER A 118 0.30 14.01 16.57
C SER A 118 1.34 14.49 15.56
N ASN A 119 2.46 15.10 15.97
CA ASN A 119 3.39 15.77 15.04
C ASN A 119 4.32 14.83 14.24
N TRP A 120 4.53 13.58 14.68
CA TRP A 120 5.41 12.58 14.03
C TRP A 120 4.83 11.95 12.76
N ARG A 121 3.62 12.33 12.38
CA ARG A 121 2.89 11.78 11.23
C ARG A 121 3.41 12.21 9.86
N ARG A 122 4.12 13.35 9.78
CA ARG A 122 4.56 14.00 8.53
C ARG A 122 5.30 13.06 7.55
N PRO A 123 6.28 12.23 7.96
CA PRO A 123 6.95 11.31 7.04
C PRO A 123 6.09 10.11 6.62
N ILE A 124 5.15 9.67 7.46
CA ILE A 124 4.39 8.43 7.25
C ILE A 124 3.25 8.64 6.24
N TYR A 125 2.64 9.83 6.20
CA TYR A 125 1.49 10.12 5.35
C TYR A 125 1.71 9.85 3.86
N ARG A 126 2.83 10.32 3.31
CA ARG A 126 3.11 10.18 1.89
C ARG A 126 3.32 8.71 1.50
N CYS A 127 3.94 7.93 2.38
CA CYS A 127 4.10 6.48 2.20
C CYS A 127 2.75 5.76 2.30
N ALA A 128 1.89 6.18 3.23
CA ALA A 128 0.55 5.61 3.37
C ALA A 128 -0.33 5.91 2.14
N GLU A 129 -0.32 7.15 1.63
CA GLU A 129 -1.01 7.54 0.39
C GLU A 129 -0.47 6.80 -0.84
N ALA A 130 0.84 6.61 -0.94
CA ALA A 130 1.43 5.82 -2.02
C ALA A 130 0.99 4.34 -1.93
N MET A 131 0.99 3.76 -0.74
CA MET A 131 0.55 2.38 -0.51
C MET A 131 -0.91 2.17 -0.92
N THR A 132 -1.81 3.09 -0.58
CA THR A 132 -3.23 2.99 -0.98
C THR A 132 -3.37 3.09 -2.49
N PHE A 133 -2.69 4.03 -3.12
CA PHE A 133 -2.72 4.20 -4.57
C PHE A 133 -2.27 2.93 -5.32
N PHE A 134 -1.11 2.37 -4.96
CA PHE A 134 -0.61 1.15 -5.62
C PHE A 134 -1.48 -0.08 -5.33
N SER A 135 -2.05 -0.18 -4.13
CA SER A 135 -2.98 -1.27 -3.80
C SER A 135 -4.26 -1.19 -4.63
N LEU A 136 -4.81 0.01 -4.84
CA LEU A 136 -5.99 0.22 -5.69
C LEU A 136 -5.72 -0.05 -7.17
N LEU A 137 -4.52 0.26 -7.66
CA LEU A 137 -4.12 -0.13 -9.02
C LEU A 137 -4.13 -1.66 -9.19
N ALA A 138 -3.62 -2.41 -8.21
CA ALA A 138 -3.67 -3.87 -8.23
C ALA A 138 -5.12 -4.39 -8.17
N VAL A 139 -5.97 -3.80 -7.32
CA VAL A 139 -7.41 -4.10 -7.26
C VAL A 139 -8.07 -3.90 -8.63
N GLN A 140 -7.80 -2.78 -9.29
CA GLN A 140 -8.39 -2.48 -10.60
C GLN A 140 -7.99 -3.51 -11.67
N VAL A 141 -6.74 -3.98 -11.65
CA VAL A 141 -6.26 -5.02 -12.57
C VAL A 141 -6.98 -6.34 -12.31
N ILE A 142 -7.12 -6.76 -11.05
CA ILE A 142 -7.81 -8.01 -10.69
C ILE A 142 -9.29 -7.95 -11.09
N LEU A 143 -9.96 -6.81 -10.90
CA LEU A 143 -11.35 -6.61 -11.36
C LEU A 143 -11.46 -6.75 -12.88
N MET A 144 -10.54 -6.13 -13.63
CA MET A 144 -10.52 -6.23 -15.09
C MET A 144 -10.27 -7.67 -15.56
N MET A 145 -9.42 -8.41 -14.84
CA MET A 145 -9.12 -9.82 -15.10
C MET A 145 -10.29 -10.74 -14.75
N HIS A 146 -11.00 -10.51 -13.65
CA HIS A 146 -12.10 -11.38 -13.22
C HIS A 146 -13.27 -11.39 -14.22
N VAL A 147 -13.51 -10.27 -14.91
CA VAL A 147 -14.55 -10.19 -15.92
C VAL A 147 -14.13 -10.96 -17.18
N GLY A 148 -14.83 -12.05 -17.50
CA GLY A 148 -14.49 -12.89 -18.67
C GLY A 148 -14.55 -12.19 -20.02
N LYS A 149 -15.19 -11.02 -20.11
CA LYS A 149 -15.21 -10.14 -21.29
C LYS A 149 -14.93 -8.69 -20.88
N PRO A 150 -13.65 -8.31 -20.66
CA PRO A 150 -13.30 -6.99 -20.13
C PRO A 150 -13.77 -5.83 -21.03
N TRP A 151 -13.86 -6.04 -22.35
CA TRP A 151 -14.40 -5.04 -23.28
C TRP A 151 -15.89 -4.71 -23.08
N ARG A 152 -16.65 -5.51 -22.31
CA ARG A 152 -18.06 -5.21 -21.97
C ARG A 152 -18.22 -4.50 -20.64
N PHE A 153 -17.14 -4.14 -19.96
CA PHE A 153 -17.17 -3.47 -18.66
C PHE A 153 -18.00 -2.18 -18.67
N PHE A 154 -18.04 -1.46 -19.80
CA PHE A 154 -18.81 -0.22 -19.94
C PHE A 154 -20.33 -0.38 -19.69
N TYR A 155 -20.89 -1.59 -19.79
CA TYR A 155 -22.31 -1.84 -19.46
C TYR A 155 -22.61 -1.83 -17.96
N MET A 156 -21.60 -1.86 -17.09
CA MET A 156 -21.77 -1.71 -15.64
C MET A 156 -21.93 -0.25 -15.22
N LEU A 157 -21.56 0.70 -16.08
CA LEU A 157 -21.71 2.12 -15.79
C LEU A 157 -23.14 2.57 -16.11
N PRO A 158 -23.79 3.36 -15.23
CA PRO A 158 -25.09 3.94 -15.53
C PRO A 158 -24.92 5.10 -16.51
N TYR A 159 -25.04 4.81 -17.81
CA TYR A 159 -25.05 5.83 -18.86
C TYR A 159 -26.26 5.66 -19.78
N PRO A 160 -26.84 6.76 -20.30
CA PRO A 160 -27.95 6.68 -21.23
C PRO A 160 -27.50 6.03 -22.54
N ASN A 161 -28.13 4.90 -22.90
CA ASN A 161 -27.87 4.21 -24.16
C ASN A 161 -29.12 4.21 -25.06
N TYR A 162 -28.90 3.99 -26.35
CA TYR A 162 -29.97 3.90 -27.36
C TYR A 162 -31.00 2.78 -27.10
N ARG A 163 -30.66 1.79 -26.28
CA ARG A 163 -31.52 0.64 -25.95
C ARG A 163 -32.33 0.88 -24.68
N THR A 164 -32.20 2.04 -24.02
CA THR A 164 -32.85 2.37 -22.74
C THR A 164 -32.61 1.32 -21.64
N LEU A 165 -31.50 0.58 -21.71
CA LEU A 165 -31.14 -0.44 -20.73
C LEU A 165 -30.42 0.20 -19.55
N TRP A 166 -30.82 -0.18 -18.33
CA TRP A 166 -30.24 0.29 -17.08
C TRP A 166 -29.54 -0.84 -16.32
N THR A 167 -28.59 -0.47 -15.46
CA THR A 167 -27.93 -1.38 -14.53
C THR A 167 -28.86 -1.74 -13.37
N ASN A 168 -28.68 -2.94 -12.82
CA ASN A 168 -29.47 -3.40 -11.67
C ASN A 168 -28.82 -2.95 -10.36
N PHE A 169 -29.41 -1.96 -9.69
CA PHE A 169 -28.91 -1.42 -8.41
C PHE A 169 -29.16 -2.32 -7.19
N ARG A 170 -29.81 -3.47 -7.35
CA ARG A 170 -30.00 -4.45 -6.26
C ARG A 170 -28.84 -5.42 -6.12
N SER A 171 -27.97 -5.50 -7.12
CA SER A 171 -26.74 -6.29 -7.06
C SER A 171 -25.76 -5.61 -6.10
N ALA A 172 -25.19 -6.38 -5.18
CA ALA A 172 -24.07 -5.95 -4.34
C ALA A 172 -22.71 -6.04 -5.07
N LEU A 173 -22.72 -6.60 -6.29
CA LEU A 173 -21.59 -6.73 -7.20
C LEU A 173 -21.59 -5.60 -8.21
#